data_AF-V5IA63-F1
#
_entry.id   AF-V5IA63-F1
#
_cell.length_a   1.000
_cell.length_b   1.000
_cell.length_c   1.000
_cell.angle_alpha   90.00
_cell.angle_beta   90.00
_cell.angle_gamma   90.00
#
_symmetry.space_group_name_H-M   'P 1'
#
loop_
_entity.id
_entity.type
_entity.pdbx_description
1 polymer ?
#
loop_
_entity_poly.entity_id
_entity_poly.type
_entity_poly.pdbx_seq_one_letter_code
_entity_poly.pdbx_strand_id
1 'polypeptide(L)'
;MRKLWNPRNFKAHVSPHEMLQAVVLWSKKQFQFTQQGDPIDFLSWFLNALHRALNGNKKKDSSIIYKSFLGNMKIYTRKIPSTDLNDKEKKKTLLATAEYQEVITESPFLYLTCDLPPPPLFIDEFRENIIPQV
;
A
#
# COMPACT_ATOMS: atom_id res chain seq x y z
N MET A 1 10.23 -9.73 -18.22
CA MET A 1 10.60 -8.44 -18.86
C MET A 1 11.08 -8.57 -20.29
N ARG A 2 12.19 -9.29 -20.59
CA ARG A 2 12.72 -9.39 -21.97
C ARG A 2 11.69 -9.86 -23.03
N LYS A 3 10.88 -10.89 -22.72
CA LYS A 3 9.81 -11.35 -23.63
C LYS A 3 8.74 -10.29 -23.87
N LEU A 4 8.38 -9.49 -22.85
CA LEU A 4 7.35 -8.45 -22.94
C LEU A 4 7.79 -7.29 -23.85
N TRP A 5 9.05 -6.88 -23.71
CA TRP A 5 9.63 -5.74 -24.44
C TRP A 5 10.41 -6.15 -25.70
N ASN A 6 10.15 -7.35 -26.24
CA ASN A 6 10.81 -7.80 -27.47
C ASN A 6 10.08 -7.21 -28.70
N PRO A 7 10.72 -6.30 -29.48
CA PRO A 7 10.09 -5.70 -30.65
C PRO A 7 9.88 -6.69 -31.80
N ARG A 8 10.51 -7.88 -31.73
CA ARG A 8 10.42 -8.96 -32.72
C ARG A 8 9.68 -10.18 -32.17
N ASN A 9 8.56 -9.95 -31.49
CA ASN A 9 7.72 -11.05 -31.03
C ASN A 9 6.88 -11.63 -32.16
N PHE A 10 6.77 -12.96 -32.21
CA PHE A 10 5.93 -13.66 -33.18
C PHE A 10 4.43 -13.43 -32.93
N LYS A 11 4.03 -13.15 -31.68
CA LYS A 11 2.67 -12.82 -31.28
C LYS A 11 2.65 -11.54 -30.47
N ALA A 12 1.56 -10.78 -30.55
CA ALA A 12 1.38 -9.53 -29.79
C ALA A 12 1.22 -9.74 -28.26
N HIS A 13 1.03 -10.98 -27.81
CA HIS A 13 0.90 -11.33 -26.39
C HIS A 13 2.00 -12.27 -25.93
N VAL A 14 2.30 -12.24 -24.63
CA VAL A 14 3.25 -13.12 -23.97
C VAL A 14 2.53 -13.85 -22.85
N SER A 15 2.62 -15.18 -22.84
CA SER A 15 2.09 -15.97 -21.72
C SER A 15 2.97 -15.80 -20.47
N PRO A 16 2.41 -15.41 -19.31
CA PRO A 16 3.14 -15.28 -18.06
C PRO A 16 3.24 -16.59 -17.26
N HIS A 17 2.83 -17.74 -17.83
CA HIS A 17 2.65 -18.99 -17.08
C HIS A 17 3.86 -19.40 -16.22
N GLU A 18 5.07 -19.40 -16.78
CA GLU A 18 6.31 -19.70 -16.05
C GLU A 18 6.56 -18.76 -14.87
N MET A 19 6.26 -17.46 -15.05
CA MET A 19 6.38 -16.47 -13.98
C MET A 19 5.36 -16.75 -12.88
N LEU A 20 4.12 -17.11 -13.24
CA LEU A 20 3.08 -17.45 -12.28
C LEU A 20 3.43 -18.73 -11.50
N GLN A 21 4.01 -19.74 -12.15
CA GLN A 21 4.50 -20.93 -11.44
C GLN A 21 5.60 -20.59 -10.44
N ALA A 22 6.56 -19.74 -10.82
CA ALA A 22 7.60 -19.26 -9.90
C ALA A 22 6.99 -18.48 -8.73
N VAL A 23 6.00 -17.63 -8.98
CA VAL A 23 5.27 -16.92 -7.92
C VAL A 23 4.62 -17.89 -6.95
N VAL A 24 3.91 -18.92 -7.43
CA VAL A 24 3.27 -19.94 -6.57
C VAL A 24 4.32 -20.63 -5.68
N LEU A 25 5.46 -21.01 -6.26
CA LEU A 25 6.52 -21.70 -5.54
C LEU A 25 7.14 -20.81 -4.44
N TRP A 26 7.52 -19.58 -4.79
CA TRP A 26 8.22 -18.67 -3.88
C TRP A 26 7.32 -18.06 -2.81
N SER A 27 6.02 -17.93 -3.11
CA SER A 27 5.01 -17.49 -2.14
C SER A 27 4.50 -18.62 -1.26
N LYS A 28 5.04 -19.85 -1.39
CA LYS A 28 4.55 -21.04 -0.66
C LYS A 28 3.04 -21.26 -0.86
N LYS A 29 2.58 -21.12 -2.10
CA LYS A 29 1.17 -21.25 -2.52
C LYS A 29 0.21 -20.18 -1.98
N GLN A 30 0.71 -19.06 -1.44
CA GLN A 30 -0.16 -17.93 -1.08
C GLN A 30 -0.79 -17.27 -2.31
N PHE A 31 -0.03 -17.08 -3.39
CA PHE A 31 -0.56 -16.51 -4.64
C PHE A 31 -0.71 -17.60 -5.70
N GLN A 32 -1.91 -18.17 -5.80
CA GLN A 32 -2.28 -19.15 -6.81
C GLN A 32 -2.75 -18.46 -8.10
N PHE A 33 -2.53 -19.07 -9.26
CA PHE A 33 -3.07 -18.55 -10.54
C PHE A 33 -4.42 -19.16 -10.91
N THR A 34 -4.92 -20.11 -10.11
CA THR A 34 -6.27 -20.70 -10.22
C THR A 34 -7.33 -19.89 -9.48
N GLN A 35 -6.91 -19.02 -8.55
CA GLN A 35 -7.79 -18.16 -7.75
C GLN A 35 -7.31 -16.71 -7.85
N GLN A 36 -8.24 -15.78 -8.04
CA GLN A 36 -7.91 -14.35 -8.01
C GLN A 36 -7.65 -13.92 -6.56
N GLY A 37 -6.59 -13.14 -6.35
CA GLY A 37 -6.25 -12.54 -5.06
C GLY A 37 -6.17 -11.03 -5.17
N ASP A 38 -5.93 -10.36 -4.04
CA ASP A 38 -5.78 -8.91 -4.00
C ASP A 38 -4.48 -8.48 -4.72
N PRO A 39 -4.54 -7.62 -5.75
CA PRO A 39 -3.37 -7.09 -6.43
C PRO A 39 -2.40 -6.34 -5.51
N ILE A 40 -2.90 -5.67 -4.46
CA ILE A 40 -2.09 -4.90 -3.51
C ILE A 40 -1.29 -5.85 -2.61
N ASP A 41 -1.93 -6.91 -2.11
CA ASP A 41 -1.23 -7.95 -1.35
C ASP A 41 -0.13 -8.60 -2.18
N PHE A 42 -0.45 -8.92 -3.44
CA PHE A 42 0.52 -9.47 -4.38
C PHE A 42 1.68 -8.49 -4.65
N LEU A 43 1.39 -7.21 -4.91
CA LEU A 43 2.41 -6.18 -5.15
C LEU A 43 3.34 -6.02 -3.94
N SER A 44 2.76 -5.98 -2.74
CA SER A 44 3.50 -5.85 -1.50
C SER A 44 4.47 -7.02 -1.30
N TRP A 45 3.99 -8.24 -1.49
CA TRP A 45 4.84 -9.42 -1.45
C TRP A 45 5.89 -9.40 -2.56
N PHE A 46 5.51 -9.07 -3.79
CA PHE A 46 6.36 -9.16 -4.97
C PHE A 46 7.54 -8.18 -4.89
N LEU A 47 7.31 -6.92 -4.49
CA LEU A 47 8.39 -5.94 -4.32
C LEU A 47 9.36 -6.36 -3.22
N ASN A 48 8.84 -6.85 -2.09
CA ASN A 48 9.68 -7.34 -0.98
C ASN A 48 10.46 -8.61 -1.35
N ALA A 49 9.84 -9.54 -2.07
CA ALA A 49 10.47 -10.77 -2.55
C ALA A 49 11.58 -10.46 -3.56
N LEU A 50 11.34 -9.55 -4.51
CA LEU A 50 12.36 -9.09 -5.46
C LEU A 50 13.51 -8.37 -4.77
N HIS A 51 13.22 -7.48 -3.81
CA HIS A 51 14.25 -6.81 -3.02
C HIS A 51 15.20 -7.83 -2.37
N ARG A 52 14.64 -8.85 -1.72
CA ARG A 52 15.42 -9.93 -1.09
C ARG A 52 16.17 -10.79 -2.10
N ALA A 53 15.53 -11.19 -3.20
CA ALA A 53 16.14 -12.04 -4.22
C ALA A 53 17.31 -11.35 -4.96
N LEU A 54 17.31 -10.02 -5.02
CA LEU A 54 18.40 -9.21 -5.57
C LEU A 54 19.50 -8.89 -4.54
N ASN A 55 19.57 -9.64 -3.43
CA ASN A 55 20.50 -9.40 -2.32
C ASN A 55 20.36 -8.01 -1.67
N GLY A 56 19.13 -7.46 -1.68
CA GLY A 56 18.79 -6.23 -0.99
C GLY A 56 19.01 -6.36 0.52
N ASN A 57 19.44 -5.26 1.12
CA ASN A 57 19.67 -5.12 2.55
C ASN A 57 18.97 -3.85 3.07
N LYS A 58 19.12 -3.53 4.35
CA LYS A 58 18.45 -2.38 4.97
C LYS A 58 18.89 -1.00 4.41
N LYS A 59 19.97 -0.94 3.61
CA LYS A 59 20.41 0.31 2.97
C LYS A 59 19.49 0.66 1.80
N LYS A 60 19.19 1.94 1.64
CA LYS A 60 18.31 2.47 0.59
C LYS A 60 18.79 2.13 -0.83
N ASP A 61 20.11 2.07 -1.04
CA ASP A 61 20.70 1.78 -2.36
C ASP A 61 21.03 0.31 -2.62
N SER A 62 20.52 -0.60 -1.79
CA SER A 62 20.93 -2.01 -1.84
C SER A 62 20.33 -2.81 -2.98
N SER A 63 19.25 -2.33 -3.60
CA SER A 63 18.59 -3.00 -4.74
C SER A 63 17.93 -1.97 -5.64
N ILE A 64 17.67 -2.34 -6.90
CA ILE A 64 16.88 -1.49 -7.80
C ILE A 64 15.48 -1.22 -7.25
N ILE A 65 14.89 -2.17 -6.51
CA ILE A 65 13.56 -2.01 -5.91
C ILE A 65 13.56 -0.85 -4.91
N TYR A 66 14.53 -0.80 -3.99
CA TYR A 66 14.60 0.31 -3.05
C TYR A 66 14.97 1.63 -3.73
N LYS A 67 15.87 1.60 -4.72
CA LYS A 67 16.21 2.81 -5.50
C LYS A 67 15.02 3.40 -6.25
N SER A 68 14.11 2.56 -6.75
CA SER A 68 12.98 2.98 -7.56
C SER A 68 11.69 3.26 -6.76
N PHE A 69 11.44 2.50 -5.68
CA PHE A 69 10.16 2.51 -4.97
C PHE A 69 10.23 2.93 -3.51
N LEU A 70 11.41 2.91 -2.86
CA LEU A 70 11.50 3.22 -1.43
C LEU A 70 11.35 4.73 -1.20
N GLY A 71 10.22 5.13 -0.64
CA GLY A 71 9.97 6.45 -0.09
C GLY A 71 10.20 6.51 1.43
N ASN A 72 10.10 7.70 2.00
CA ASN A 72 10.09 7.94 3.44
C ASN A 72 8.91 8.84 3.79
N MET A 73 8.13 8.47 4.80
CA MET A 73 6.97 9.23 5.26
C MET A 73 7.16 9.66 6.71
N LYS A 74 6.77 10.88 7.02
CA LYS A 74 6.64 11.37 8.40
C LYS A 74 5.19 11.21 8.83
N ILE A 75 4.95 10.38 9.83
CA ILE A 75 3.63 10.10 10.39
C ILE A 75 3.49 10.88 11.69
N TYR A 76 2.51 11.78 11.71
CA TYR A 76 2.13 12.58 12.86
C TYR A 76 0.99 11.88 13.58
N THR A 77 1.27 11.32 14.75
CA THR A 77 0.28 10.56 15.53
C THR A 77 -0.12 11.35 16.76
N ARG A 78 -1.44 11.49 16.97
CA ARG A 78 -1.99 12.13 18.16
C ARG A 78 -3.11 11.29 18.75
N LYS A 79 -3.00 10.95 20.03
CA LYS A 79 -4.07 10.27 20.75
C LYS A 79 -5.24 11.23 21.00
N ILE A 80 -6.47 10.76 20.84
CA ILE A 80 -7.68 11.55 21.11
C ILE A 80 -8.28 11.05 22.43
N PRO A 81 -8.58 11.93 23.40
CA PRO A 81 -9.26 11.55 24.65
C PRO A 81 -10.65 10.98 24.38
N SER A 82 -11.10 10.04 25.22
CA SER A 82 -12.45 9.45 25.10
C SER A 82 -13.54 10.52 25.10
N THR A 83 -14.58 10.29 24.28
CA THR A 83 -15.74 11.18 24.12
C THR A 83 -16.66 11.19 25.34
N ASP A 84 -16.57 10.19 26.22
CA ASP A 84 -17.45 10.04 27.38
C ASP A 84 -17.09 10.94 28.57
N LEU A 85 -15.99 11.69 28.46
CA LEU A 85 -15.57 12.64 29.49
C LEU A 85 -16.43 13.91 29.41
N ASN A 86 -17.45 14.01 30.26
CA ASN A 86 -18.39 15.14 30.34
C ASN A 86 -17.70 16.51 30.63
N ASP A 87 -16.51 16.51 31.23
CA ASP A 87 -15.82 17.73 31.62
C ASP A 87 -14.89 18.23 30.51
N LYS A 88 -15.33 19.28 29.80
CA LYS A 88 -14.49 20.03 28.84
C LYS A 88 -13.14 20.46 29.46
N GLU A 89 -13.12 20.74 30.75
CA GLU A 89 -11.91 21.11 31.50
C GLU A 89 -10.95 19.92 31.68
N LYS A 90 -11.46 18.73 32.03
CA LYS A 90 -10.65 17.50 32.08
C LYS A 90 -10.09 17.18 30.71
N LYS A 91 -10.88 17.33 29.64
CA LYS A 91 -10.41 17.17 28.26
C LYS A 91 -9.26 18.13 27.94
N LYS A 92 -9.36 19.41 28.34
CA LYS A 92 -8.30 20.40 28.14
C LYS A 92 -7.02 20.06 28.93
N THR A 93 -7.16 19.60 30.16
CA THR A 93 -6.00 19.16 30.97
C THR A 93 -5.34 17.90 30.42
N LEU A 94 -6.11 16.92 29.96
CA LEU A 94 -5.58 15.70 29.34
C LEU A 94 -4.87 15.99 28.03
N LEU A 95 -5.41 16.88 27.20
CA LEU A 95 -4.75 17.32 25.96
C LEU A 95 -3.42 18.05 26.19
N ALA A 96 -3.18 18.59 27.39
CA ALA A 96 -1.91 19.21 27.77
C ALA A 96 -0.88 18.20 28.28
N THR A 97 -1.27 16.96 28.58
CA THR A 97 -0.32 15.91 29.01
C THR A 97 0.47 15.36 27.82
N ALA A 98 1.71 14.95 28.07
CA ALA A 98 2.64 14.45 27.05
C ALA A 98 2.09 13.25 26.25
N GLU A 99 1.19 12.45 26.84
CA GLU A 99 0.57 11.31 26.16
C GLU A 99 -0.33 11.72 24.98
N TYR A 100 -0.93 12.91 25.03
CA TYR A 100 -1.83 13.44 24.00
C TYR A 100 -1.17 14.47 23.08
N GLN A 101 0.15 14.66 23.24
CA GLN A 101 0.96 15.45 22.32
C GLN A 101 1.24 14.67 21.04
N GLU A 102 1.58 15.41 19.99
CA GLU A 102 1.89 14.84 18.69
C GLU A 102 3.25 14.14 18.71
N VAL A 103 3.27 12.89 18.26
CA VAL A 103 4.49 12.10 18.11
C VAL A 103 4.79 11.97 16.62
N ILE A 104 6.00 12.36 16.24
CA ILE A 104 6.49 12.25 14.86
C ILE A 104 7.26 10.93 14.73
N THR A 105 6.85 10.09 13.81
CA THR A 105 7.57 8.86 13.46
C THR A 105 7.93 8.86 11.98
N GLU A 106 9.15 8.44 11.64
CA GLU A 106 9.55 8.25 10.25
C GLU A 106 9.43 6.78 9.87
N SER A 107 8.73 6.50 8.76
CA SER A 107 8.53 5.14 8.27
C SER A 107 8.81 5.07 6.76
N PRO A 108 9.62 4.10 6.29
CA PRO A 108 9.80 3.85 4.87
C PRO A 108 8.56 3.17 4.28
N PHE A 109 8.27 3.44 3.02
CA PHE A 109 7.19 2.79 2.28
C PHE A 109 7.66 2.39 0.88
N LEU A 110 7.00 1.38 0.29
CA LEU A 110 7.22 0.97 -1.12
C LEU A 110 6.08 1.43 -2.05
N TYR A 111 4.91 1.68 -1.49
CA TYR A 111 3.73 2.21 -2.16
C TYR A 111 2.90 2.99 -1.13
N LEU A 112 2.08 3.91 -1.62
CA LEU A 112 1.14 4.67 -0.78
C LEU A 112 -0.25 4.07 -0.90
N THR A 113 -0.89 3.83 0.24
CA THR A 113 -2.30 3.47 0.31
C THR A 113 -3.12 4.75 0.24
N CYS A 114 -3.97 4.86 -0.79
CA CYS A 114 -4.88 5.99 -0.96
C CYS A 114 -6.28 5.53 -0.59
N ASP A 115 -6.69 5.82 0.65
CA ASP A 115 -8.03 5.49 1.12
C ASP A 115 -9.06 6.38 0.42
N LEU A 116 -10.06 5.74 -0.19
CA LEU A 116 -11.19 6.45 -0.78
C LEU A 116 -12.20 6.78 0.31
N PRO A 117 -12.86 7.96 0.25
CA PRO A 117 -13.99 8.23 1.12
C PRO A 117 -15.10 7.19 0.87
N PRO A 118 -15.93 6.89 1.88
CA PRO A 118 -17.05 6.00 1.70
C PRO A 118 -17.98 6.54 0.60
N PRO A 119 -18.63 5.64 -0.17
CA PRO A 119 -19.57 6.07 -1.20
C PRO A 119 -20.68 6.92 -0.57
N PRO A 120 -21.09 8.03 -1.19
CA PRO A 120 -22.12 8.89 -0.66
C PRO A 120 -23.43 8.11 -0.54
N LEU A 121 -24.12 8.28 0.59
CA LEU A 121 -25.39 7.60 0.86
C LEU A 121 -26.53 8.11 -0.04
N PHE A 122 -26.39 9.32 -0.59
CA PHE A 122 -27.40 9.97 -1.42
C PHE A 122 -26.85 10.29 -2.79
N ILE A 123 -27.71 10.13 -3.79
CA ILE A 123 -27.45 10.48 -5.19
C ILE A 123 -27.64 11.99 -5.32
N ASP A 124 -26.83 12.64 -6.16
CA ASP A 124 -27.01 14.05 -6.54
C ASP A 124 -28.46 14.32 -7.02
N GLU A 125 -28.98 15.51 -6.74
CA GLU A 125 -30.36 15.91 -7.06
C GLU A 125 -30.67 15.76 -8.56
N PHE A 126 -29.65 15.95 -9.40
CA PHE A 126 -29.76 15.90 -10.85
C PHE A 126 -29.64 14.49 -11.44
N ARG A 127 -29.27 13.46 -10.65
CA ARG A 127 -29.09 12.05 -11.07
C ARG A 127 -28.20 11.82 -12.31
N GLU A 128 -27.46 12.82 -12.77
CA GLU A 128 -26.62 12.69 -13.98
C GLU A 128 -25.37 11.84 -13.71
N ASN A 129 -24.85 11.84 -12.47
CA ASN A 129 -23.66 11.08 -12.08
C ASN A 129 -23.96 10.11 -10.92
N ILE A 130 -24.07 8.84 -11.27
CA ILE A 130 -24.32 7.73 -10.32
C ILE A 130 -23.00 7.26 -9.66
N ILE A 131 -21.86 7.55 -10.29
CA ILE A 131 -20.53 7.10 -9.84
C ILE A 131 -19.87 8.22 -9.02
N PRO A 132 -19.50 7.98 -7.75
CA PRO A 132 -18.83 8.98 -6.93
C PRO A 132 -17.43 9.28 -7.47
N GLN A 133 -17.05 10.56 -7.40
CA GLN A 133 -15.74 11.08 -7.82
C GLN A 133 -15.07 11.79 -6.64
N VAL A 134 -13.74 11.77 -6.61
CA VAL A 134 -12.88 12.36 -5.56
C VAL A 134 -11.82 13.25 -6.19
#